data_AF-A0A947PCT7-F1
#
_entry.id   AF-A0A947PCT7-F1
#
_cell.length_a   1.000
_cell.length_b   1.000
_cell.length_c   1.000
_cell.angle_alpha   90.00
_cell.angle_beta   90.00
_cell.angle_gamma   90.00
#
_symmetry.space_group_name_H-M   'P 1'
#
loop_
_entity.id
_entity.type
_entity.pdbx_description
1 polymer ?
#
loop_
_entity_poly.entity_id
_entity_poly.type
_entity_poly.pdbx_seq_one_letter_code
_entity_poly.pdbx_strand_id
1 'polypeptide(L)' 'MRGYFLGGSLVLAFLYLIAAAFLIHIIGVELTRYWSTLMMAAGVMLGGTYGIVLFVSLGLHIIRRLTAGRPVMDQDD' A
#
# COMPACT_ATOMS: atom_id res chain seq x y z
N MET A 1 -32.01 -38.41 27.00
CA MET A 1 -31.92 -37.66 25.73
C MET A 1 -31.52 -36.17 25.87
N ARG A 2 -31.33 -35.61 27.08
CA ARG A 2 -31.02 -34.17 27.28
C ARG A 2 -29.52 -33.80 27.30
N GLY A 3 -28.62 -34.74 27.61
CA GLY A 3 -27.16 -34.50 27.69
C GLY A 3 -26.45 -34.43 26.33
N TYR A 4 -26.93 -35.16 25.33
CA TYR A 4 -26.36 -35.16 23.97
C TYR A 4 -26.54 -33.82 23.23
N PHE A 5 -27.57 -33.06 23.57
CA PHE A 5 -27.83 -31.75 22.97
C PHE A 5 -26.77 -30.72 23.36
N LEU A 6 -26.38 -30.68 24.64
CA LEU A 6 -25.39 -29.73 25.17
C LEU A 6 -23.95 -30.08 24.74
N GLY A 7 -23.61 -31.38 24.76
CA GLY A 7 -22.30 -31.85 24.29
C GLY A 7 -22.11 -31.66 22.79
N GLY A 8 -23.14 -31.94 21.99
CA GLY A 8 -23.12 -31.72 20.54
C GLY A 8 -22.98 -30.24 20.17
N SER A 9 -23.70 -29.35 20.85
CA SER A 9 -23.60 -27.90 20.58
C SER A 9 -22.23 -27.31 20.97
N LEU A 10 -21.61 -27.81 22.04
CA LEU A 10 -20.28 -27.35 22.45
C LEU A 10 -19.23 -27.74 21.40
N VAL A 11 -19.24 -29.00 20.96
CA VAL A 11 -18.34 -29.49 19.91
C VAL A 11 -18.55 -28.74 18.60
N LEU A 12 -19.80 -28.49 18.22
CA LEU A 12 -20.13 -27.73 17.01
C LEU A 12 -19.61 -26.28 17.09
N ALA A 13 -19.70 -25.63 18.26
CA ALA A 13 -19.19 -24.28 18.45
C ALA A 13 -17.66 -24.21 18.29
N PHE A 14 -16.92 -25.19 18.84
CA PHE A 14 -15.48 -25.27 18.65
C PHE A 14 -15.10 -25.51 17.19
N LEU A 15 -15.81 -26.41 16.50
CA LEU A 15 -15.59 -26.65 15.07
C LEU A 15 -15.84 -25.38 14.24
N TYR A 16 -16.86 -24.59 14.60
CA TYR A 16 -17.17 -23.34 13.91
C TYR A 16 -16.08 -22.29 14.11
N LEU A 17 -15.55 -22.15 15.34
CA LEU A 17 -14.43 -21.25 15.63
C LEU A 17 -13.16 -21.62 14.87
N ILE A 18 -12.84 -22.92 14.78
CA ILE A 18 -11.68 -23.41 14.03
C ILE A 18 -11.86 -23.12 12.54
N ALA A 19 -13.04 -23.40 11.98
CA ALA A 19 -13.33 -23.13 10.57
C ALA A 19 -13.24 -21.63 10.24
N ALA A 20 -13.79 -20.77 11.10
CA ALA A 20 -13.70 -19.32 10.95
C ALA A 20 -12.25 -18.82 11.04
N ALA A 21 -11.46 -19.33 12.00
CA ALA A 21 -10.04 -19.00 12.11
C ALA A 21 -9.24 -19.42 10.86
N PHE A 22 -9.54 -20.60 10.31
CA PHE A 22 -8.92 -21.08 9.08
C PHE A 22 -9.26 -20.21 7.86
N LEU A 23 -10.53 -19.80 7.77
CA LEU A 23 -11.01 -18.92 6.71
C LEU A 23 -10.37 -17.52 6.79
N ILE A 24 -10.26 -16.96 8.01
CA ILE A 24 -9.56 -15.69 8.26
C ILE A 24 -8.08 -15.84 7.96
N HIS A 25 -7.45 -16.97 8.28
CA HIS A 25 -6.04 -17.17 7.99
C HIS A 25 -5.78 -17.23 6.48
N ILE A 26 -6.57 -17.98 5.71
CA ILE A 26 -6.39 -18.08 4.26
C ILE A 26 -6.73 -16.75 3.57
N ILE A 27 -7.95 -16.24 3.78
CA ILE A 27 -8.42 -15.03 3.09
C ILE A 27 -7.71 -13.79 3.61
N GLY A 28 -7.46 -13.72 4.92
CA GLY A 28 -6.78 -12.58 5.54
C GLY A 28 -5.32 -12.47 5.12
N VAL A 29 -4.60 -13.59 4.97
CA VAL A 29 -3.21 -13.57 4.48
C VAL A 29 -3.15 -13.13 3.02
N GLU A 30 -4.05 -13.64 2.16
CA GLU A 30 -4.09 -13.21 0.76
C GLU A 30 -4.49 -11.73 0.62
N LEU A 31 -5.49 -11.29 1.38
CA LEU A 31 -5.97 -9.91 1.35
C LEU A 31 -4.89 -8.93 1.83
N THR A 32 -4.22 -9.23 2.95
CA THR A 32 -3.14 -8.39 3.47
C THR A 32 -1.95 -8.33 2.52
N ARG A 33 -1.59 -9.44 1.87
CA ARG A 33 -0.53 -9.49 0.86
C ARG A 33 -0.89 -8.70 -0.40
N TYR A 34 -2.13 -8.80 -0.86
CA TYR A 34 -2.63 -8.01 -1.98
C TYR A 34 -2.61 -6.51 -1.66
N TRP A 35 -3.12 -6.11 -0.50
CA TRP A 35 -3.10 -4.72 -0.03
C TRP A 35 -1.68 -4.16 0.09
N SER A 36 -0.75 -4.93 0.67
CA SER A 36 0.66 -4.53 0.78
C SER A 36 1.28 -4.28 -0.59
N THR A 37 1.04 -5.18 -1.55
CA THR A 37 1.54 -5.06 -2.93
C THR A 37 0.95 -3.83 -3.62
N LEU A 38 -0.35 -3.59 -3.45
CA LEU A 38 -1.06 -2.46 -4.04
C LEU A 38 -0.57 -1.13 -3.45
N MET A 39 -0.33 -1.06 -2.15
CA MET A 39 0.24 0.10 -1.47
C MET A 39 1.68 0.38 -1.93
N MET A 40 2.50 -0.66 -2.07
CA MET A 40 3.86 -0.51 -2.62
C MET A 40 3.81 0.02 -4.06
N ALA A 41 2.99 -0.58 -4.92
CA ALA A 41 2.84 -0.16 -6.30
C ALA A 41 2.34 1.29 -6.41
N ALA A 42 1.34 1.66 -5.60
CA ALA A 42 0.83 3.03 -5.53
C ALA A 42 1.91 4.02 -5.06
N GLY A 43 2.66 3.68 -4.00
CA GLY A 43 3.76 4.50 -3.50
C GLY A 43 4.86 4.72 -4.53
N VAL A 44 5.26 3.66 -5.26
CA VAL A 44 6.25 3.76 -6.35
C VAL A 44 5.72 4.59 -7.51
N MET A 45 4.47 4.42 -7.92
CA MET A 45 3.87 5.20 -9.01
C MET A 45 3.74 6.68 -8.65
N LEU A 46 3.29 6.99 -7.44
CA LEU A 46 3.21 8.37 -6.95
C LEU A 46 4.62 8.98 -6.84
N GLY A 47 5.55 8.32 -6.15
CA GLY A 47 6.92 8.81 -6.02
C GLY A 47 7.63 8.99 -7.37
N GLY A 48 7.47 8.03 -8.27
CA GLY A 48 8.04 8.06 -9.61
C GLY A 48 7.49 9.20 -10.47
N THR A 49 6.17 9.41 -10.47
CA THR A 49 5.55 10.52 -11.21
C THR A 49 5.98 11.88 -10.69
N TYR A 50 6.00 12.08 -9.36
CA TYR A 50 6.51 13.31 -8.76
C TYR A 50 8.00 13.54 -9.09
N GLY A 51 8.82 12.49 -9.04
CA GLY A 51 10.23 12.56 -9.40
C GLY A 51 10.43 13.00 -10.85
N ILE A 52 9.73 12.37 -11.80
CA ILE A 52 9.82 12.73 -13.22
C ILE A 52 9.39 14.18 -13.44
N VAL A 53 8.26 14.61 -12.85
CA VAL A 53 7.77 15.98 -12.99
C VAL A 53 8.77 16.98 -12.42
N LEU A 54 9.37 16.69 -11.26
CA LEU A 54 10.38 17.55 -10.65
C LEU A 54 11.63 17.68 -11.53
N PHE A 55 12.16 16.56 -12.03
CA PHE A 55 13.33 16.58 -12.92
C PHE A 55 13.06 17.33 -14.22
N VAL A 56 11.91 17.11 -14.85
CA VAL A 56 11.50 17.83 -16.07
C VAL A 56 11.34 19.32 -15.79
N SER A 57 10.69 19.68 -14.69
CA SER A 57 10.54 21.06 -14.23
C SER A 57 11.89 21.74 -14.03
N LEU A 58 12.81 21.07 -13.32
CA LEU A 58 14.15 21.60 -13.03
C LEU A 58 14.95 21.78 -14.33
N GLY A 59 14.91 20.79 -15.23
CA GLY A 59 15.57 20.88 -16.53
C GLY A 59 15.04 22.04 -17.37
N LEU A 60 13.70 22.19 -17.44
CA LEU A 60 13.08 23.33 -18.13
C LEU A 60 13.46 24.67 -17.50
N HIS A 61 13.53 24.75 -16.17
CA HIS A 61 13.94 25.96 -15.46
C HIS A 61 15.38 26.35 -15.81
N ILE A 62 16.30 25.39 -15.79
CA ILE A 62 17.70 25.61 -16.14
C ILE A 62 17.84 26.05 -17.60
N ILE A 63 17.20 25.36 -18.54
CA ILE A 63 17.23 25.71 -19.97
C ILE A 63 16.70 27.14 -20.21
N ARG A 64 15.59 27.50 -19.55
CA ARG A 64 15.02 28.85 -19.64
C ARG A 64 15.97 29.92 -19.10
N ARG A 65 16.64 29.68 -17.96
CA ARG A 65 17.61 30.63 -17.40
C ARG A 65 18.84 30.77 -18.30
N LEU A 66 19.38 29.66 -18.82
CA LEU A 66 20.53 29.66 -19.73
C LEU A 66 20.24 30.40 -21.04
N THR A 67 19.10 30.14 -21.65
CA THR A 67 18.68 30.85 -22.89
C THR A 67 18.39 32.33 -22.66
N ALA A 68 17.94 32.71 -21.46
CA ALA A 68 17.75 34.11 -21.04
C ALA A 68 19.04 34.81 -20.59
N GLY A 69 20.20 34.13 -20.59
CA GLY A 69 21.48 34.68 -20.15
C GLY A 69 21.53 35.05 -18.66
N ARG A 70 20.61 34.52 -17.85
CA ARG A 70 20.52 34.78 -16.40
C ARG A 70 21.27 33.69 -15.61
N PRO A 71 21.94 34.04 -14.51
CA PRO A 71 22.62 33.06 -13.67
C PRO A 71 21.62 32.04 -13.10
N VAL A 72 22.05 30.78 -13.03
CA VAL A 72 21.21 29.65 -12.58
C VAL A 72 20.93 29.70 -11.07
N MET A 73 21.89 30.22 -10.30
CA MET A 73 21.78 30.48 -8.87
C MET A 73 21.81 32.00 -8.69
N ASP A 74 20.87 32.54 -7.94
CA ASP A 74 20.96 33.93 -7.49
C ASP A 74 22.13 33.99 -6.49
N GLN A 75 23.02 34.97 -6.64
CA GLN A 75 24.10 35.19 -5.67
C GLN A 75 23.43 35.79 -4.43
N ASP A 76 23.30 34.98 -3.39
CA ASP A 76 22.90 35.48 -2.08
C ASP A 76 23.98 36.47 -1.61
N ASP A 77 23.60 37.75 -1.50
CA ASP A 77 24.41 38.83 -0.90
C ASP A 77 24.64 38.61 0.60
#